data_AF-A0A645DD43-F1
#
_entry.id   AF-A0A645DD43-F1
#
_cell.length_a   1.000
_cell.length_b   1.000
_cell.length_c   1.000
_cell.angle_alpha   90.00
_cell.angle_beta   90.00
_cell.angle_gamma   90.00
#
_symmetry.space_group_name_H-M   'P 1'
#
loop_
_entity.id
_entity.type
_entity.pdbx_description
1 polymer ?
#
loop_
_entity_poly.entity_id
_entity_poly.type
_entity_poly.pdbx_seq_one_letter_code
_entity_poly.pdbx_strand_id
1 'polypeptide(L)'
;MRKLPNWDNTPASCDAIIAAVDKALTADWVEPNYVYSGGSGEKNNPWGSAKPVINSWESRANDLDKAIPSEFFLVDMMGLYATSQGLKAGDAEDPRLTRYMAKRAGPTTGNDTGTKYRYLKNNIGMDVSYKETNYPDLYASTNILTQNTGYVSLMLTEELLLMKAEALYWKGNKQEALDVMKAAVDKSLERHGATSDNIAIYKGVYVAKNASATERRYQELSVNLGAKYFPTVDKFTIGHIMRQKYVAMYLQPEQWNDMRRYQYSNSKNGKMYDGTVIYPNLKRPFNLYEPYWVTPQAVAEEHWIQRLNYDPETEEKYNRSELARLGAYRNSDWLKKPMIWAVYDGAHK
;
A
#
# COMPACT_ATOMS: atom_id res chain seq x y z
N MET A 1 20.41 7.98 0.18
CA MET A 1 20.67 6.83 -0.72
C MET A 1 19.51 6.55 -1.67
N ARG A 2 18.23 6.56 -1.25
CA ARG A 2 17.10 6.35 -2.18
C ARG A 2 16.74 7.63 -2.97
N LYS A 3 17.50 7.90 -4.03
CA LYS A 3 17.32 9.05 -4.94
C LYS A 3 16.38 8.75 -6.13
N LEU A 4 15.95 7.49 -6.26
CA LEU A 4 15.12 7.02 -7.36
C LEU A 4 13.67 7.52 -7.28
N PRO A 5 12.93 7.54 -8.40
CA PRO A 5 13.51 7.71 -9.72
C PRO A 5 13.97 9.17 -9.91
N ASN A 6 13.22 10.13 -9.35
CA ASN A 6 13.23 11.53 -9.76
C ASN A 6 14.51 12.32 -9.56
N TRP A 7 15.39 11.92 -8.62
CA TRP A 7 16.54 12.74 -8.28
C TRP A 7 17.82 12.26 -8.97
N ASP A 8 18.02 10.94 -9.02
CA ASP A 8 19.17 10.31 -9.66
C ASP A 8 18.92 8.81 -9.80
N ASN A 9 18.74 8.34 -11.04
CA ASN A 9 18.61 6.94 -11.43
C ASN A 9 19.77 6.43 -12.29
N THR A 10 20.93 7.09 -12.21
CA THR A 10 22.13 6.64 -12.92
C THR A 10 22.57 5.24 -12.46
N PRO A 11 23.27 4.46 -13.32
CA PRO A 11 23.78 3.15 -12.93
C PRO A 11 24.59 3.17 -11.62
N ALA A 12 25.39 4.21 -11.39
CA ALA A 12 26.18 4.36 -10.16
C ALA A 12 25.30 4.53 -8.90
N SER A 13 24.22 5.33 -8.98
CA SER A 13 23.27 5.49 -7.87
C SER A 13 22.46 4.22 -7.63
N CYS A 14 22.07 3.50 -8.70
CA CYS A 14 21.45 2.19 -8.57
C CYS A 14 22.38 1.18 -7.89
N ASP A 15 23.65 1.12 -8.31
CA ASP A 15 24.65 0.21 -7.73
C ASP A 15 24.90 0.49 -6.25
N ALA A 16 24.93 1.76 -5.84
CA ALA A 16 25.03 2.12 -4.44
C ALA A 16 23.83 1.63 -3.60
N ILE A 17 22.61 1.68 -4.15
CA ILE A 17 21.41 1.16 -3.47
C ILE A 17 21.46 -0.35 -3.39
N ILE A 18 21.80 -1.04 -4.49
CA ILE A 18 21.91 -2.50 -4.54
C ILE A 18 22.96 -2.98 -3.52
N ALA A 19 24.14 -2.38 -3.52
CA ALA A 19 25.21 -2.73 -2.57
C ALA A 19 24.81 -2.46 -1.11
N ALA A 20 24.06 -1.38 -0.84
CA ALA A 20 23.56 -1.10 0.51
C ALA A 20 22.55 -2.16 0.99
N VAL A 21 21.66 -2.62 0.10
CA VAL A 21 20.71 -3.70 0.41
C VAL A 21 21.46 -5.01 0.63
N ASP A 22 22.39 -5.37 -0.25
CA ASP A 22 23.16 -6.63 -0.14
C ASP A 22 24.02 -6.67 1.12
N LYS A 23 24.54 -5.51 1.56
CA LYS A 23 25.25 -5.38 2.83
C LYS A 23 24.32 -5.53 4.04
N ALA A 24 23.05 -5.17 3.92
CA ALA A 24 22.08 -5.30 5.00
C ALA A 24 21.53 -6.73 5.12
N LEU A 25 21.23 -7.37 3.98
CA LEU A 25 20.63 -8.71 3.91
C LEU A 25 21.67 -9.84 3.99
N THR A 26 22.51 -9.81 5.01
CA THR A 26 23.44 -10.89 5.36
C THR A 26 22.73 -12.03 6.10
N ALA A 27 23.42 -13.16 6.31
CA ALA A 27 22.83 -14.32 7.00
C ALA A 27 22.40 -14.04 8.45
N ASP A 28 22.98 -13.03 9.09
CA ASP A 28 22.69 -12.55 10.43
C ASP A 28 21.70 -11.37 10.46
N TRP A 29 21.10 -11.00 9.31
CA TRP A 29 20.07 -9.97 9.27
C TRP A 29 18.89 -10.33 10.17
N VAL A 30 18.57 -9.42 11.08
CA VAL A 30 17.38 -9.48 11.91
C VAL A 30 16.60 -8.19 11.68
N GLU A 31 15.32 -8.32 11.36
CA GLU A 31 14.46 -7.17 11.16
C GLU A 31 14.39 -6.32 12.43
N PRO A 32 14.60 -4.99 12.34
CA PRO A 32 14.48 -4.09 13.47
C PRO A 32 13.01 -3.89 13.84
N ASN A 33 12.47 -4.86 14.58
CA ASN A 33 11.09 -4.91 15.04
C ASN A 33 11.02 -4.56 16.53
N TYR A 34 10.14 -3.62 16.88
CA TYR A 34 9.71 -3.43 18.24
C TYR A 34 8.53 -4.35 18.52
N VAL A 35 8.73 -5.38 19.35
CA VAL A 35 7.73 -6.40 19.66
C VAL A 35 7.02 -6.07 20.96
N TYR A 36 5.69 -6.19 20.97
CA TYR A 36 4.86 -5.96 22.15
C TYR A 36 4.57 -7.26 22.89
N SER A 37 4.65 -7.22 24.22
CA SER A 37 4.33 -8.36 25.08
C SER A 37 2.83 -8.53 25.35
N GLY A 38 2.01 -7.50 25.04
CA GLY A 38 0.59 -7.46 25.33
C GLY A 38 0.28 -7.21 26.81
N GLY A 39 -1.02 -7.17 27.16
CA GLY A 39 -1.48 -7.04 28.54
C GLY A 39 -2.33 -5.79 28.75
N SER A 40 -1.95 -4.93 29.71
CA SER A 40 -2.67 -3.69 30.02
C SER A 40 -1.95 -2.46 29.45
N GLY A 41 -2.74 -1.45 29.06
CA GLY A 41 -2.22 -0.17 28.59
C GLY A 41 -1.23 -0.32 27.44
N GLU A 42 -0.15 0.44 27.52
CA GLU A 42 0.90 0.62 26.51
C GLU A 42 1.79 -0.61 26.29
N LYS A 43 1.58 -1.68 27.08
CA LYS A 43 2.20 -2.99 26.79
C LYS A 43 1.60 -3.65 25.55
N ASN A 44 0.41 -3.21 25.14
CA ASN A 44 -0.20 -3.62 23.88
C ASN A 44 0.36 -2.81 22.72
N ASN A 45 0.44 -3.45 21.56
CA ASN A 45 0.69 -2.79 20.29
C ASN A 45 -0.35 -1.66 20.07
N PRO A 46 0.05 -0.42 19.70
CA PRO A 46 -0.87 0.67 19.36
C PRO A 46 -1.75 0.36 18.14
N TRP A 47 -1.34 -0.59 17.30
CA TRP A 47 -2.15 -1.12 16.20
C TRP A 47 -3.02 -2.32 16.62
N GLY A 48 -3.00 -2.70 17.90
CA GLY A 48 -3.76 -3.80 18.48
C GLY A 48 -5.21 -3.45 18.81
N SER A 49 -6.06 -4.47 18.95
CA SER A 49 -7.49 -4.33 19.29
C SER A 49 -7.73 -3.82 20.72
N ALA A 50 -6.73 -3.83 21.60
CA ALA A 50 -6.78 -3.19 22.91
C ALA A 50 -6.80 -1.65 22.83
N LYS A 51 -6.37 -1.07 21.70
CA LYS A 51 -6.39 0.37 21.42
C LYS A 51 -5.79 1.21 22.56
N PRO A 52 -4.54 0.96 22.97
CA PRO A 52 -3.96 1.66 24.10
C PRO A 52 -3.88 3.17 23.83
N VAL A 53 -4.22 3.95 24.86
CA VAL A 53 -4.17 5.42 24.87
C VAL A 53 -3.42 5.82 26.13
N ILE A 54 -2.39 6.66 25.98
CA ILE A 54 -1.59 7.18 27.10
C ILE A 54 -2.44 8.16 27.91
N ASN A 55 -2.98 9.17 27.23
CA ASN A 55 -3.99 10.09 27.75
C ASN A 55 -4.71 10.81 26.60
N SER A 56 -5.68 11.66 26.95
CA SER A 56 -6.57 12.36 26.02
C SER A 56 -5.92 13.48 25.19
N TRP A 57 -4.71 13.92 25.52
CA TRP A 57 -4.03 15.03 24.84
C TRP A 57 -2.80 14.59 24.02
N GLU A 58 -2.07 13.55 24.46
CA GLU A 58 -0.88 13.02 23.75
C GLU A 58 -1.23 12.00 22.68
N SER A 59 -2.36 11.28 22.85
CA SER A 59 -2.64 10.11 22.03
C SER A 59 -4.12 9.97 21.72
N ARG A 60 -4.40 9.27 20.62
CA ARG A 60 -5.75 8.88 20.22
C ARG A 60 -5.78 7.37 20.07
N ALA A 61 -6.93 6.78 20.40
CA ALA A 61 -7.18 5.39 20.09
C ALA A 61 -7.07 5.19 18.58
N ASN A 62 -6.38 4.13 18.18
CA ASN A 62 -6.44 3.68 16.82
C ASN A 62 -7.75 2.90 16.64
N ASP A 63 -8.59 3.29 15.69
CA ASP A 63 -9.93 2.73 15.48
C ASP A 63 -9.97 1.96 14.15
N LEU A 64 -9.13 0.94 13.99
CA LEU A 64 -9.05 0.16 12.73
C LEU A 64 -10.31 -0.67 12.46
N ASP A 65 -11.11 -0.98 13.48
CA ASP A 65 -12.45 -1.57 13.37
C ASP A 65 -13.49 -0.61 12.79
N LYS A 66 -13.18 0.68 12.74
CA LYS A 66 -14.01 1.72 12.11
C LYS A 66 -13.36 2.30 10.85
N ALA A 67 -12.14 1.88 10.54
CA ALA A 67 -11.46 2.27 9.31
C ALA A 67 -12.13 1.56 8.11
N ILE A 68 -12.46 2.34 7.08
CA ILE A 68 -13.10 1.80 5.89
C ILE A 68 -12.06 1.68 4.77
N PRO A 69 -11.79 0.46 4.27
CA PRO A 69 -10.86 0.29 3.17
C PRO A 69 -11.43 0.88 1.87
N SER A 70 -10.54 1.43 1.05
CA SER A 70 -10.91 2.03 -0.23
C SER A 70 -11.17 0.98 -1.30
N GLU A 71 -11.98 1.34 -2.31
CA GLU A 71 -12.12 0.58 -3.55
C GLU A 71 -10.75 0.31 -4.17
N PHE A 72 -9.89 1.32 -4.20
CA PHE A 72 -8.53 1.19 -4.73
C PHE A 72 -7.74 0.09 -4.01
N PHE A 73 -7.81 0.03 -2.68
CA PHE A 73 -7.09 -1.02 -1.97
C PHE A 73 -7.70 -2.40 -2.23
N LEU A 74 -9.02 -2.57 -2.01
CA LEU A 74 -9.62 -3.90 -2.10
C LEU A 74 -9.70 -4.42 -3.52
N VAL A 75 -10.11 -3.59 -4.48
CA VAL A 75 -10.34 -4.02 -5.85
C VAL A 75 -9.05 -3.94 -6.66
N ASP A 76 -8.38 -2.80 -6.68
CA ASP A 76 -7.25 -2.60 -7.60
C ASP A 76 -5.95 -3.23 -7.10
N MET A 77 -5.65 -3.14 -5.80
CA MET A 77 -4.42 -3.70 -5.23
C MET A 77 -4.58 -5.17 -4.85
N MET A 78 -5.66 -5.51 -4.12
CA MET A 78 -5.89 -6.89 -3.67
C MET A 78 -6.59 -7.77 -4.69
N GLY A 79 -7.26 -7.20 -5.71
CA GLY A 79 -8.01 -7.97 -6.69
C GLY A 79 -9.24 -8.64 -6.10
N LEU A 80 -10.00 -7.96 -5.23
CA LEU A 80 -11.22 -8.50 -4.65
C LEU A 80 -12.19 -8.95 -5.74
N TYR A 81 -12.59 -10.22 -5.70
CA TYR A 81 -13.53 -10.76 -6.68
C TYR A 81 -14.94 -10.23 -6.41
N ALA A 82 -15.67 -9.90 -7.47
CA ALA A 82 -17.09 -9.56 -7.38
C ALA A 82 -17.93 -10.72 -6.80
N THR A 83 -17.48 -11.95 -7.00
CA THR A 83 -18.04 -13.16 -6.40
C THR A 83 -16.92 -14.11 -6.05
N SER A 84 -17.01 -14.80 -4.91
CA SER A 84 -16.00 -15.76 -4.47
C SER A 84 -15.69 -16.77 -5.58
N GLN A 85 -14.41 -17.05 -5.79
CA GLN A 85 -13.95 -17.98 -6.83
C GLN A 85 -13.90 -19.42 -6.33
N GLY A 86 -14.29 -19.68 -5.07
CA GLY A 86 -14.24 -20.99 -4.42
C GLY A 86 -13.13 -21.09 -3.39
N LEU A 87 -13.09 -22.21 -2.66
CA LEU A 87 -12.26 -22.37 -1.45
C LEU A 87 -10.74 -22.21 -1.70
N LYS A 88 -10.23 -22.59 -2.88
CA LYS A 88 -8.79 -22.53 -3.17
C LYS A 88 -8.32 -21.14 -3.60
N ALA A 89 -9.08 -20.48 -4.46
CA ALA A 89 -8.78 -19.13 -4.93
C ALA A 89 -9.14 -18.05 -3.89
N GLY A 90 -10.10 -18.34 -3.01
CA GLY A 90 -10.52 -17.44 -1.93
C GLY A 90 -11.37 -16.27 -2.43
N ASP A 91 -11.28 -15.16 -1.70
CA ASP A 91 -12.12 -13.98 -1.90
C ASP A 91 -11.47 -12.91 -2.80
N ALA A 92 -10.16 -12.97 -3.04
CA ALA A 92 -9.42 -12.01 -3.84
C ALA A 92 -8.27 -12.67 -4.60
N GLU A 93 -7.78 -12.00 -5.64
CA GLU A 93 -6.62 -12.45 -6.41
C GLU A 93 -5.38 -12.55 -5.53
N ASP A 94 -5.13 -11.55 -4.68
CA ASP A 94 -4.04 -11.58 -3.72
C ASP A 94 -4.47 -12.27 -2.41
N PRO A 95 -3.82 -13.37 -2.00
CA PRO A 95 -4.24 -14.17 -0.86
C PRO A 95 -4.06 -13.44 0.49
N ARG A 96 -3.28 -12.35 0.54
CA ARG A 96 -3.02 -11.59 1.78
C ARG A 96 -4.24 -10.83 2.27
N LEU A 97 -5.28 -10.62 1.44
CA LEU A 97 -6.50 -9.90 1.87
C LEU A 97 -7.12 -10.53 3.11
N THR A 98 -7.26 -11.85 3.11
CA THR A 98 -7.85 -12.60 4.22
C THR A 98 -6.97 -12.64 5.45
N ARG A 99 -5.71 -12.20 5.32
CA ARG A 99 -4.75 -12.07 6.40
C ARG A 99 -4.77 -10.68 7.01
N TYR A 100 -4.99 -9.65 6.19
CA TYR A 100 -5.08 -8.26 6.65
C TYR A 100 -6.38 -7.90 7.35
N MET A 101 -7.49 -8.52 6.95
CA MET A 101 -8.79 -8.12 7.45
C MET A 101 -9.84 -9.22 7.35
N ALA A 102 -10.87 -9.12 8.18
CA ALA A 102 -11.99 -10.05 8.23
C ALA A 102 -13.22 -9.44 7.56
N LYS A 103 -13.99 -10.30 6.87
CA LYS A 103 -15.30 -9.93 6.33
C LYS A 103 -16.26 -9.57 7.46
N ARG A 104 -17.18 -8.65 7.20
CA ARG A 104 -18.27 -8.32 8.14
C ARG A 104 -19.63 -8.43 7.47
N ALA A 105 -20.65 -8.69 8.31
CA ALA A 105 -22.04 -8.70 7.88
C ALA A 105 -22.46 -7.30 7.43
N GLY A 106 -23.38 -7.26 6.47
CA GLY A 106 -23.96 -6.00 6.00
C GLY A 106 -24.97 -5.41 6.96
N PRO A 107 -25.64 -4.32 6.55
CA PRO A 107 -26.79 -3.80 7.28
C PRO A 107 -27.86 -4.89 7.47
N THR A 108 -28.62 -4.81 8.55
CA THR A 108 -29.68 -5.78 8.89
C THR A 108 -30.92 -5.62 8.00
N THR A 109 -31.03 -4.51 7.27
CA THR A 109 -32.10 -4.21 6.34
C THR A 109 -31.53 -3.95 4.94
N GLY A 110 -32.35 -4.19 3.91
CA GLY A 110 -31.96 -4.01 2.51
C GLY A 110 -31.40 -5.27 1.85
N ASN A 111 -30.85 -5.11 0.65
CA ASN A 111 -30.45 -6.22 -0.22
C ASN A 111 -28.98 -6.66 -0.06
N ASP A 112 -28.22 -6.00 0.82
CA ASP A 112 -26.79 -6.24 1.03
C ASP A 112 -26.45 -6.76 2.44
N THR A 113 -27.18 -7.75 2.95
CA THR A 113 -27.03 -8.25 4.32
C THR A 113 -25.85 -9.22 4.53
N GLY A 114 -25.28 -9.76 3.45
CA GLY A 114 -24.30 -10.85 3.50
C GLY A 114 -22.95 -10.51 4.15
N THR A 115 -22.17 -11.53 4.49
CA THR A 115 -20.81 -11.36 5.04
C THR A 115 -19.79 -11.30 3.91
N LYS A 116 -19.21 -10.12 3.66
CA LYS A 116 -18.25 -9.90 2.56
C LYS A 116 -17.24 -8.81 2.88
N TYR A 117 -16.25 -8.65 2.00
CA TYR A 117 -15.37 -7.50 1.98
C TYR A 117 -16.09 -6.32 1.30
N ARG A 118 -16.38 -5.27 2.08
CA ARG A 118 -16.96 -4.02 1.56
C ARG A 118 -15.89 -2.95 1.50
N TYR A 119 -16.09 -1.99 0.62
CA TYR A 119 -15.20 -0.85 0.42
C TYR A 119 -16.02 0.38 0.05
N LEU A 120 -15.40 1.55 0.16
CA LEU A 120 -15.94 2.78 -0.39
C LEU A 120 -15.01 3.36 -1.45
N LYS A 121 -15.61 4.00 -2.44
CA LYS A 121 -14.88 4.98 -3.25
C LYS A 121 -14.40 6.09 -2.32
N ASN A 122 -13.13 6.46 -2.46
CA ASN A 122 -12.49 7.46 -1.61
C ASN A 122 -13.37 8.71 -1.50
N ASN A 123 -13.86 8.98 -0.29
CA ASN A 123 -14.60 10.19 0.07
C ASN A 123 -15.96 10.38 -0.65
N ILE A 124 -16.67 9.29 -0.99
CA ILE A 124 -18.06 9.32 -1.49
C ILE A 124 -19.10 9.27 -0.35
N GLY A 125 -18.66 9.11 0.91
CA GLY A 125 -19.57 8.87 2.04
C GLY A 125 -20.17 7.46 1.99
N MET A 126 -20.69 6.98 3.11
CA MET A 126 -21.47 5.75 3.14
C MET A 126 -22.96 6.07 3.06
N ASP A 127 -23.74 5.17 2.47
CA ASP A 127 -25.20 5.26 2.52
C ASP A 127 -25.70 5.15 3.96
N VAL A 128 -26.78 5.86 4.28
CA VAL A 128 -27.37 5.94 5.63
C VAL A 128 -27.79 4.61 6.23
N SER A 129 -28.02 3.58 5.40
CA SER A 129 -28.33 2.23 5.90
C SER A 129 -27.10 1.50 6.44
N TYR A 130 -25.89 1.93 6.07
CA TYR A 130 -24.63 1.29 6.48
C TYR A 130 -24.05 1.93 7.74
N LYS A 131 -23.23 1.14 8.43
CA LYS A 131 -22.39 1.55 9.55
C LYS A 131 -20.93 1.16 9.26
N GLU A 132 -19.97 1.79 9.93
CA GLU A 132 -18.55 1.42 9.86
C GLU A 132 -18.35 -0.07 10.18
N THR A 133 -19.14 -0.61 11.11
CA THR A 133 -19.12 -2.03 11.49
C THR A 133 -19.63 -2.99 10.41
N ASN A 134 -20.14 -2.49 9.28
CA ASN A 134 -20.47 -3.30 8.11
C ASN A 134 -19.28 -3.46 7.14
N TYR A 135 -18.20 -2.73 7.37
CA TYR A 135 -16.95 -2.77 6.59
C TYR A 135 -15.92 -3.69 7.28
N PRO A 136 -14.92 -4.19 6.53
CA PRO A 136 -13.97 -5.17 7.02
C PRO A 136 -13.32 -4.81 8.35
N ASP A 137 -13.11 -5.82 9.19
CA ASP A 137 -12.36 -5.66 10.43
C ASP A 137 -10.87 -5.75 10.17
N LEU A 138 -10.14 -4.67 10.38
CA LEU A 138 -8.68 -4.67 10.23
C LEU A 138 -7.97 -5.28 11.45
N TYR A 139 -8.66 -5.52 12.58
CA TYR A 139 -8.16 -6.31 13.73
C TYR A 139 -8.37 -7.82 13.57
N ALA A 140 -8.50 -8.33 12.35
CA ALA A 140 -8.66 -9.76 12.12
C ALA A 140 -7.63 -10.56 12.93
N SER A 141 -8.05 -11.68 13.53
CA SER A 141 -7.16 -12.54 14.32
C SER A 141 -5.99 -13.10 13.50
N THR A 142 -6.12 -13.10 12.17
CA THR A 142 -5.07 -13.46 11.22
C THR A 142 -4.08 -12.34 10.92
N ASN A 143 -4.40 -11.09 11.28
CA ASN A 143 -3.57 -9.92 10.97
C ASN A 143 -2.51 -9.75 12.05
N ILE A 144 -1.31 -10.27 11.78
CA ILE A 144 -0.18 -10.24 12.71
C ILE A 144 0.26 -8.82 13.12
N LEU A 145 -0.03 -7.80 12.30
CA LEU A 145 0.40 -6.42 12.55
C LEU A 145 -0.52 -5.70 13.54
N THR A 146 -1.76 -6.20 13.68
CA THR A 146 -2.79 -5.59 14.53
C THR A 146 -3.18 -6.47 15.71
N GLN A 147 -2.30 -7.40 16.09
CA GLN A 147 -2.42 -8.13 17.35
C GLN A 147 -1.86 -7.29 18.50
N ASN A 148 -2.43 -7.45 19.69
CA ASN A 148 -1.92 -6.82 20.92
C ASN A 148 -0.45 -7.20 21.22
N THR A 149 -0.05 -8.41 20.82
CA THR A 149 1.31 -8.94 20.89
C THR A 149 2.06 -8.83 19.56
N GLY A 150 1.59 -7.98 18.65
CA GLY A 150 2.22 -7.74 17.35
C GLY A 150 3.51 -6.95 17.47
N TYR A 151 3.95 -6.36 16.36
CA TYR A 151 5.15 -5.55 16.30
C TYR A 151 4.97 -4.33 15.41
N VAL A 152 5.83 -3.34 15.62
CA VAL A 152 6.06 -2.24 14.68
C VAL A 152 7.45 -2.44 14.09
N SER A 153 7.54 -2.45 12.77
CA SER A 153 8.81 -2.60 12.05
C SER A 153 9.37 -1.24 11.66
N LEU A 154 10.67 -1.05 11.81
CA LEU A 154 11.36 0.10 11.23
C LEU A 154 11.74 -0.14 9.77
N MET A 155 12.03 -1.40 9.40
CA MET A 155 12.39 -1.80 8.05
C MET A 155 12.16 -3.29 7.88
N LEU A 156 11.43 -3.65 6.83
CA LEU A 156 11.10 -5.05 6.50
C LEU A 156 12.08 -5.60 5.47
N THR A 157 12.31 -6.92 5.51
CA THR A 157 13.10 -7.62 4.49
C THR A 157 12.50 -7.42 3.10
N GLU A 158 11.17 -7.46 2.99
CA GLU A 158 10.43 -7.20 1.76
C GLU A 158 10.67 -5.80 1.22
N GLU A 159 10.80 -4.80 2.10
CA GLU A 159 11.08 -3.42 1.71
C GLU A 159 12.46 -3.32 1.06
N LEU A 160 13.47 -3.91 1.69
CA LEU A 160 14.85 -3.96 1.20
C LEU A 160 14.93 -4.67 -0.15
N LEU A 161 14.28 -5.83 -0.28
CA LEU A 161 14.23 -6.55 -1.56
C LEU A 161 13.54 -5.72 -2.64
N LEU A 162 12.42 -5.05 -2.35
CA LEU A 162 11.73 -4.21 -3.33
C LEU A 162 12.48 -2.92 -3.65
N MET A 163 13.30 -2.39 -2.73
CA MET A 163 14.29 -1.34 -3.02
C MET A 163 15.34 -1.82 -4.01
N LYS A 164 15.88 -3.03 -3.82
CA LYS A 164 16.85 -3.62 -4.74
C LYS A 164 16.22 -3.90 -6.11
N ALA A 165 15.01 -4.47 -6.15
CA ALA A 165 14.28 -4.70 -7.40
C ALA A 165 14.06 -3.40 -8.18
N GLU A 166 13.64 -2.33 -7.50
CA GLU A 166 13.47 -1.00 -8.09
C GLU A 166 14.80 -0.46 -8.67
N ALA A 167 15.91 -0.56 -7.93
CA ALA A 167 17.21 -0.11 -8.39
C ALA A 167 17.73 -0.93 -9.59
N LEU A 168 17.57 -2.25 -9.57
CA LEU A 168 17.90 -3.14 -10.69
C LEU A 168 17.08 -2.80 -11.94
N TYR A 169 15.79 -2.50 -11.79
CA TYR A 169 14.92 -2.09 -12.88
C TYR A 169 15.45 -0.82 -13.55
N TRP A 170 15.75 0.22 -12.77
CA TRP A 170 16.27 1.49 -13.29
C TRP A 170 17.69 1.38 -13.85
N LYS A 171 18.49 0.40 -13.38
CA LYS A 171 19.78 0.04 -13.99
C LYS A 171 19.63 -0.66 -15.34
N GLY A 172 18.42 -1.10 -15.71
CA GLY A 172 18.14 -1.86 -16.93
C GLY A 172 18.23 -3.38 -16.77
N ASN A 173 18.51 -3.89 -15.57
CA ASN A 173 18.55 -5.33 -15.30
C ASN A 173 17.17 -5.88 -14.92
N LYS A 174 16.25 -5.89 -15.89
CA LYS A 174 14.83 -6.23 -15.67
C LYS A 174 14.60 -7.69 -15.26
N GLN A 175 15.44 -8.64 -15.69
CA GLN A 175 15.34 -10.04 -15.28
C GLN A 175 15.62 -10.21 -13.79
N GLU A 176 16.76 -9.70 -13.30
CA GLU A 176 17.10 -9.79 -11.88
C GLU A 176 16.12 -8.98 -11.01
N ALA A 177 15.64 -7.84 -11.50
CA ALA A 177 14.61 -7.06 -10.83
C ALA A 177 13.30 -7.86 -10.62
N LEU A 178 12.87 -8.61 -11.64
CA LEU A 178 11.70 -9.49 -11.55
C LEU A 178 11.91 -10.61 -10.54
N ASP A 179 13.09 -11.22 -10.53
CA ASP A 179 13.41 -12.33 -9.62
C ASP A 179 13.47 -11.85 -8.16
N VAL A 180 14.09 -10.70 -7.89
CA VAL A 180 14.12 -10.07 -6.56
C VAL A 180 12.72 -9.64 -6.12
N MET A 181 11.89 -9.11 -7.02
CA MET A 181 10.49 -8.79 -6.70
C MET A 181 9.72 -10.06 -6.28
N LYS A 182 9.86 -11.17 -7.02
CA LYS A 182 9.23 -12.45 -6.67
C LYS A 182 9.67 -12.93 -5.29
N ALA A 183 10.96 -12.84 -4.96
CA ALA A 183 11.48 -13.19 -3.64
C ALA A 183 10.88 -12.33 -2.52
N ALA A 184 10.70 -11.02 -2.75
CA ALA A 184 10.04 -10.14 -1.79
C ALA A 184 8.57 -10.51 -1.57
N VAL A 185 7.86 -10.87 -2.63
CA VAL A 185 6.46 -11.31 -2.54
C VAL A 185 6.35 -12.63 -1.79
N ASP A 186 7.25 -13.57 -2.04
CA ASP A 186 7.30 -14.84 -1.29
C ASP A 186 7.51 -14.60 0.20
N LYS A 187 8.41 -13.68 0.56
CA LYS A 187 8.63 -13.30 1.96
C LYS A 187 7.39 -12.67 2.59
N SER A 188 6.68 -11.81 1.87
CA SER A 188 5.43 -11.20 2.33
C SER A 188 4.32 -12.24 2.51
N LEU A 189 4.18 -13.19 1.58
CA LEU A 189 3.21 -14.27 1.65
C LEU A 189 3.47 -15.21 2.84
N GLU A 190 4.75 -15.53 3.08
CA GLU A 190 5.20 -16.29 4.25
C GLU A 190 4.85 -15.55 5.54
N ARG A 191 5.23 -14.27 5.65
CA ARG A 191 4.96 -13.43 6.83
C ARG A 191 3.48 -13.44 7.21
N HIS A 192 2.60 -13.29 6.23
CA HIS A 192 1.16 -13.27 6.48
C HIS A 192 0.51 -14.65 6.51
N GLY A 193 1.29 -15.73 6.40
CA GLY A 193 0.80 -17.11 6.51
C GLY A 193 -0.25 -17.46 5.46
N ALA A 194 -0.14 -16.97 4.22
CA ALA A 194 -1.08 -17.33 3.15
C ALA A 194 -1.11 -18.86 2.89
N THR A 195 -2.23 -19.41 2.41
CA THR A 195 -2.38 -20.86 2.21
C THR A 195 -1.71 -21.35 0.91
N SER A 196 -1.23 -22.59 0.89
CA SER A 196 -0.43 -23.14 -0.22
C SER A 196 -1.16 -23.19 -1.57
N ASP A 197 -2.40 -23.68 -1.63
CA ASP A 197 -3.17 -23.73 -2.88
C ASP A 197 -3.46 -22.32 -3.43
N ASN A 198 -3.74 -21.33 -2.56
CA ASN A 198 -4.01 -19.96 -2.99
C ASN A 198 -2.74 -19.24 -3.46
N ILE A 199 -1.61 -19.44 -2.77
CA ILE A 199 -0.30 -18.96 -3.23
C ILE A 199 0.04 -19.51 -4.62
N ALA A 200 -0.17 -20.81 -4.86
CA ALA A 200 0.12 -21.42 -6.15
C ALA A 200 -0.75 -20.82 -7.27
N ILE A 201 -2.04 -20.58 -7.00
CA ILE A 201 -2.94 -19.90 -7.93
C ILE A 201 -2.42 -18.49 -8.22
N TYR A 202 -2.22 -17.66 -7.20
CA TYR A 202 -1.75 -16.29 -7.32
C TYR A 202 -0.43 -16.16 -8.10
N LYS A 203 0.53 -17.04 -7.82
CA LYS A 203 1.85 -17.03 -8.46
C LYS A 203 1.88 -17.60 -9.88
N GLY A 204 0.76 -18.11 -10.40
CA GLY A 204 0.71 -18.68 -11.75
C GLY A 204 1.34 -20.06 -11.88
N VAL A 205 1.45 -20.81 -10.79
CA VAL A 205 2.11 -22.12 -10.75
C VAL A 205 1.17 -23.26 -10.36
N TYR A 206 -0.13 -22.99 -10.30
CA TYR A 206 -1.11 -24.01 -9.95
C TYR A 206 -1.28 -25.03 -11.08
N VAL A 207 -1.28 -26.32 -10.71
CA VAL A 207 -1.57 -27.43 -11.62
C VAL A 207 -2.84 -28.12 -11.15
N ALA A 208 -3.81 -28.27 -12.06
CA ALA A 208 -5.06 -28.96 -11.79
C ALA A 208 -4.81 -30.39 -11.28
N LYS A 209 -5.43 -30.76 -10.15
CA LYS A 209 -5.22 -32.08 -9.53
C LYS A 209 -5.99 -33.19 -10.26
N ASN A 210 -6.99 -32.83 -11.08
CA ASN A 210 -7.80 -33.75 -11.88
C ASN A 210 -8.52 -32.99 -13.01
N ALA A 211 -9.25 -33.72 -13.86
CA ALA A 211 -9.99 -33.18 -14.99
C ALA A 211 -11.39 -32.62 -14.63
N SER A 212 -11.65 -32.21 -13.38
CA SER A 212 -12.91 -31.54 -13.06
C SER A 212 -12.93 -30.11 -13.62
N ALA A 213 -14.13 -29.60 -13.90
CA ALA A 213 -14.30 -28.22 -14.37
C ALA A 213 -13.77 -27.19 -13.35
N THR A 214 -13.91 -27.48 -12.06
CA THR A 214 -13.42 -26.61 -10.98
C THR A 214 -11.89 -26.53 -10.97
N GLU A 215 -11.18 -27.65 -11.09
CA GLU A 215 -9.71 -27.66 -11.13
C GLU A 215 -9.17 -26.94 -12.38
N ARG A 216 -9.80 -27.15 -13.54
CA ARG A 216 -9.45 -26.43 -14.78
C ARG A 216 -9.61 -24.92 -14.62
N ARG A 217 -10.71 -24.46 -14.03
CA ARG A 217 -10.93 -23.03 -13.75
C ARG A 217 -9.86 -22.45 -12.83
N TYR A 218 -9.40 -23.17 -11.81
CA TYR A 218 -8.30 -22.70 -10.95
C TYR A 218 -6.97 -22.61 -11.70
N GLN A 219 -6.69 -23.56 -12.59
CA GLN A 219 -5.49 -23.51 -13.42
C GLN A 219 -5.54 -22.33 -14.42
N GLU A 220 -6.68 -22.12 -15.08
CA GLU A 220 -6.89 -20.96 -15.97
C GLU A 220 -6.74 -19.63 -15.22
N LEU A 221 -7.37 -19.51 -14.05
CA LEU A 221 -7.20 -18.36 -13.17
C LEU A 221 -5.73 -18.15 -12.81
N SER A 222 -5.03 -19.22 -12.44
CA SER A 222 -3.61 -19.16 -12.08
C SER A 222 -2.77 -18.59 -13.21
N VAL A 223 -2.93 -19.11 -14.44
CA VAL A 223 -2.21 -18.59 -15.62
C VAL A 223 -2.45 -17.08 -15.81
N ASN A 224 -3.70 -16.63 -15.65
CA ASN A 224 -4.05 -15.21 -15.78
C ASN A 224 -3.41 -14.35 -14.68
N LEU A 225 -3.44 -14.80 -13.43
CA LEU A 225 -2.83 -14.07 -12.31
C LEU A 225 -1.30 -14.04 -12.41
N GLY A 226 -0.69 -15.15 -12.82
CA GLY A 226 0.74 -15.22 -13.14
C GLY A 226 1.14 -14.17 -14.17
N ALA A 227 0.40 -14.09 -15.30
CA ALA A 227 0.65 -13.09 -16.32
C ALA A 227 0.42 -11.64 -15.83
N LYS A 228 -0.54 -11.43 -14.91
CA LYS A 228 -0.92 -10.11 -14.38
C LYS A 228 0.08 -9.57 -13.35
N TYR A 229 0.53 -10.41 -12.41
CA TYR A 229 1.34 -10.00 -11.26
C TYR A 229 2.83 -10.37 -11.40
N PHE A 230 3.13 -11.41 -12.17
CA PHE A 230 4.47 -11.97 -12.35
C PHE A 230 4.77 -12.20 -13.84
N PRO A 231 4.69 -11.15 -14.67
CA PRO A 231 4.81 -11.28 -16.12
C PRO A 231 6.19 -11.79 -16.54
N THR A 232 6.31 -12.15 -17.82
CA THR A 232 7.61 -12.30 -18.49
C THR A 232 8.36 -10.96 -18.52
N VAL A 233 9.69 -11.00 -18.65
CA VAL A 233 10.55 -9.80 -18.55
C VAL A 233 10.21 -8.72 -19.57
N ASP A 234 9.76 -9.10 -20.77
CA ASP A 234 9.34 -8.17 -21.84
C ASP A 234 8.09 -7.35 -21.46
N LYS A 235 7.24 -7.87 -20.57
CA LYS A 235 6.03 -7.20 -20.07
C LYS A 235 6.20 -6.65 -18.66
N PHE A 236 7.37 -6.86 -18.05
CA PHE A 236 7.66 -6.42 -16.71
C PHE A 236 7.91 -4.92 -16.68
N THR A 237 7.20 -4.23 -15.80
CA THR A 237 7.26 -2.77 -15.66
C THR A 237 7.45 -2.38 -14.20
N ILE A 238 7.96 -1.17 -13.97
CA ILE A 238 8.10 -0.59 -12.62
C ILE A 238 6.77 -0.58 -11.85
N GLY A 239 5.63 -0.50 -12.55
CA GLY A 239 4.31 -0.60 -11.95
C GLY A 239 4.07 -1.93 -11.23
N HIS A 240 4.68 -3.04 -11.65
CA HIS A 240 4.58 -4.32 -10.94
C HIS A 240 5.28 -4.26 -9.57
N ILE A 241 6.51 -3.74 -9.54
CA ILE A 241 7.30 -3.57 -8.30
C ILE A 241 6.56 -2.68 -7.31
N MET A 242 6.10 -1.51 -7.76
CA MET A 242 5.50 -0.51 -6.86
C MET A 242 4.13 -0.93 -6.32
N ARG A 243 3.35 -1.71 -7.09
CA ARG A 243 2.09 -2.29 -6.61
C ARG A 243 2.33 -3.42 -5.61
N GLN A 244 3.34 -4.26 -5.83
CA GLN A 244 3.74 -5.27 -4.82
C GLN A 244 4.27 -4.61 -3.55
N LYS A 245 5.03 -3.51 -3.67
CA LYS A 245 5.48 -2.72 -2.53
C LYS A 245 4.32 -2.09 -1.78
N TYR A 246 3.31 -1.57 -2.48
CA TYR A 246 2.10 -1.08 -1.84
C TYR A 246 1.45 -2.16 -0.97
N VAL A 247 1.29 -3.39 -1.47
CA VAL A 247 0.68 -4.48 -0.67
C VAL A 247 1.59 -4.93 0.48
N ALA A 248 2.88 -5.13 0.21
CA ALA A 248 3.84 -5.61 1.23
C ALA A 248 4.01 -4.62 2.39
N MET A 249 3.90 -3.31 2.12
CA MET A 249 4.04 -2.24 3.11
C MET A 249 2.73 -1.91 3.82
N TYR A 250 1.75 -2.82 3.87
CA TYR A 250 0.49 -2.61 4.58
C TYR A 250 0.70 -2.10 6.02
N LEU A 251 0.03 -0.98 6.35
CA LEU A 251 0.16 -0.23 7.62
C LEU A 251 1.56 0.36 7.90
N GLN A 252 2.43 0.44 6.90
CA GLN A 252 3.71 1.14 7.00
C GLN A 252 3.61 2.53 6.36
N PRO A 253 4.21 3.57 6.97
CA PRO A 253 4.17 4.93 6.42
C PRO A 253 4.85 5.05 5.05
N GLU A 254 5.73 4.10 4.70
CA GLU A 254 6.43 4.07 3.43
C GLU A 254 5.49 3.96 2.21
N GLN A 255 4.28 3.40 2.37
CA GLN A 255 3.26 3.40 1.32
C GLN A 255 2.99 4.82 0.80
N TRP A 256 2.81 5.78 1.72
CA TRP A 256 2.53 7.15 1.35
C TRP A 256 3.77 7.86 0.78
N ASN A 257 4.97 7.51 1.24
CA ASN A 257 6.21 8.02 0.66
C ASN A 257 6.33 7.62 -0.81
N ASP A 258 6.15 6.34 -1.13
CA ASP A 258 6.24 5.85 -2.52
C ASP A 258 5.18 6.45 -3.43
N MET A 259 3.93 6.53 -2.96
CA MET A 259 2.86 7.15 -3.74
C MET A 259 3.20 8.59 -4.11
N ARG A 260 3.73 9.38 -3.17
CA ARG A 260 4.17 10.76 -3.43
C ARG A 260 5.39 10.80 -4.34
N ARG A 261 6.34 9.88 -4.17
CA ARG A 261 7.57 9.78 -4.95
C ARG A 261 7.26 9.52 -6.41
N TYR A 262 6.31 8.63 -6.68
CA TYR A 262 5.74 8.40 -8.00
C TYR A 262 4.57 9.33 -8.33
N GLN A 263 4.42 10.43 -7.59
CA GLN A 263 3.51 11.53 -7.91
C GLN A 263 2.04 11.11 -8.12
N TYR A 264 1.61 10.09 -7.38
CA TYR A 264 0.30 9.47 -7.51
C TYR A 264 0.01 9.06 -8.96
N SER A 265 1.02 8.60 -9.70
CA SER A 265 0.94 8.19 -11.11
C SER A 265 -0.31 7.35 -11.36
N ASN A 266 -1.28 7.94 -12.07
CA ASN A 266 -2.57 7.33 -12.35
C ASN A 266 -3.06 7.75 -13.73
N SER A 267 -4.09 7.07 -14.24
CA SER A 267 -4.55 7.29 -15.62
C SER A 267 -5.15 8.69 -15.84
N LYS A 268 -5.61 9.35 -14.78
CA LYS A 268 -6.24 10.67 -14.84
C LYS A 268 -5.21 11.80 -14.87
N ASN A 269 -4.15 11.72 -14.06
CA ASN A 269 -3.07 12.71 -14.08
C ASN A 269 -2.03 12.45 -15.17
N GLY A 270 -2.07 11.28 -15.81
CA GLY A 270 -1.22 10.93 -16.96
C GLY A 270 0.27 10.86 -16.65
N LYS A 271 0.67 10.88 -15.37
CA LYS A 271 2.09 10.79 -14.98
C LYS A 271 2.56 9.36 -15.17
N MET A 272 3.62 9.19 -15.95
CA MET A 272 4.19 7.89 -16.29
C MET A 272 5.67 7.86 -15.93
N TYR A 273 6.15 6.64 -15.69
CA TYR A 273 7.55 6.31 -15.42
C TYR A 273 7.92 5.11 -16.28
N ASP A 274 8.96 5.25 -17.11
CA ASP A 274 9.31 4.24 -18.14
C ASP A 274 8.06 3.87 -18.99
N GLY A 275 7.36 4.89 -19.49
CA GLY A 275 6.13 4.74 -20.28
C GLY A 275 4.94 4.08 -19.57
N THR A 276 5.03 3.87 -18.25
CA THR A 276 4.03 3.10 -17.48
C THR A 276 3.34 3.96 -16.42
N VAL A 277 2.01 3.84 -16.33
CA VAL A 277 1.23 4.33 -15.18
C VAL A 277 1.35 3.34 -14.00
N ILE A 278 1.78 3.81 -12.83
CA ILE A 278 2.03 2.97 -11.66
C ILE A 278 0.74 2.49 -10.99
N TYR A 279 -0.21 3.40 -10.78
CA TYR A 279 -1.48 3.13 -10.10
C TYR A 279 -2.67 3.53 -10.99
N PRO A 280 -2.99 2.77 -12.06
CA PRO A 280 -3.93 3.20 -13.11
C PRO A 280 -5.28 3.70 -12.62
N ASN A 281 -5.86 3.02 -11.62
CA ASN A 281 -7.20 3.27 -11.12
C ASN A 281 -7.25 4.11 -9.83
N LEU A 282 -6.09 4.60 -9.36
CA LEU A 282 -6.04 5.48 -8.21
C LEU A 282 -6.75 6.80 -8.51
N LYS A 283 -7.70 7.18 -7.65
CA LYS A 283 -8.51 8.40 -7.81
C LYS A 283 -8.34 9.33 -6.64
N ARG A 284 -8.21 10.62 -6.97
CA ARG A 284 -8.22 11.69 -5.99
C ARG A 284 -9.55 11.66 -5.22
N PRO A 285 -9.54 11.87 -3.89
CA PRO A 285 -10.78 11.98 -3.12
C PRO A 285 -11.72 13.06 -3.68
N PHE A 286 -13.03 12.81 -3.64
CA PHE A 286 -14.05 13.69 -4.27
C PHE A 286 -14.46 14.88 -3.39
N ASN A 287 -14.84 14.65 -2.13
CA ASN A 287 -15.39 15.69 -1.23
C ASN A 287 -14.30 16.44 -0.43
N LEU A 288 -13.33 17.03 -1.11
CA LEU A 288 -12.28 17.83 -0.46
C LEU A 288 -12.78 19.25 -0.15
N TYR A 289 -12.21 19.89 0.87
CA TYR A 289 -12.56 21.27 1.23
C TYR A 289 -12.35 22.22 0.03
N GLU A 290 -13.46 22.71 -0.52
CA GLU A 290 -13.48 23.36 -1.84
C GLU A 290 -12.50 24.53 -1.98
N PRO A 291 -12.42 25.47 -1.02
CA PRO A 291 -11.53 26.63 -1.15
C PRO A 291 -10.06 26.26 -1.30
N TYR A 292 -9.63 25.11 -0.80
CA TYR A 292 -8.23 24.69 -0.86
C TYR A 292 -7.99 23.64 -1.94
N TRP A 293 -8.93 22.76 -2.23
CA TRP A 293 -8.65 21.56 -3.04
C TRP A 293 -9.43 21.47 -4.34
N VAL A 294 -10.43 22.32 -4.54
CA VAL A 294 -11.33 22.28 -5.70
C VAL A 294 -11.25 23.59 -6.51
N THR A 295 -10.09 24.25 -6.49
CA THR A 295 -9.80 25.37 -7.41
C THR A 295 -9.69 24.85 -8.85
N PRO A 296 -9.96 25.69 -9.89
CA PRO A 296 -9.86 25.26 -11.28
C PRO A 296 -8.52 24.60 -11.62
N GLN A 297 -7.42 25.16 -11.12
CA GLN A 297 -6.08 24.59 -11.30
C GLN A 297 -5.91 23.26 -10.58
N ALA A 298 -6.32 23.14 -9.32
CA ALA A 298 -6.16 21.91 -8.54
C ALA A 298 -6.96 20.73 -9.15
N VAL A 299 -8.10 21.02 -9.78
CA VAL A 299 -8.89 20.03 -10.52
C VAL A 299 -8.23 19.70 -11.85
N ALA A 300 -7.81 20.70 -12.64
CA ALA A 300 -7.18 20.48 -13.94
C ALA A 300 -5.87 19.69 -13.85
N GLU A 301 -5.06 19.95 -12.82
CA GLU A 301 -3.76 19.31 -12.61
C GLU A 301 -3.80 18.09 -11.67
N GLU A 302 -4.99 17.71 -11.19
CA GLU A 302 -5.17 16.61 -10.23
C GLU A 302 -4.25 16.75 -9.00
N HIS A 303 -4.28 17.89 -8.31
CA HIS A 303 -3.40 18.11 -7.15
C HIS A 303 -3.70 17.16 -5.99
N TRP A 304 -2.67 16.44 -5.54
CA TRP A 304 -2.70 15.54 -4.39
C TRP A 304 -2.00 16.14 -3.18
N ILE A 305 -2.33 15.60 -1.99
CA ILE A 305 -1.59 15.90 -0.76
C ILE A 305 -0.12 15.45 -0.91
N GLN A 306 0.83 16.31 -0.57
CA GLN A 306 2.27 16.02 -0.71
C GLN A 306 3.01 16.05 0.63
N ARG A 307 2.43 16.68 1.66
CA ARG A 307 3.05 16.83 2.98
C ARG A 307 1.99 17.02 4.06
N LEU A 308 2.41 16.84 5.31
CA LEU A 308 1.62 17.24 6.47
C LEU A 308 1.79 18.75 6.71
N ASN A 309 0.80 19.35 7.37
CA ASN A 309 0.94 20.74 7.79
C ASN A 309 1.98 20.84 8.91
N TYR A 310 2.63 21.99 9.02
CA TYR A 310 3.35 22.35 10.24
C TYR A 310 2.35 22.59 11.36
N ASP A 311 2.79 22.58 12.64
CA ASP A 311 1.93 22.95 13.76
C ASP A 311 1.64 24.47 13.74
N PRO A 312 0.42 24.90 13.39
CA PRO A 312 0.13 26.32 13.27
C PRO A 312 0.11 27.06 14.61
N GLU A 313 -0.09 26.36 15.74
CA GLU A 313 -0.22 27.04 17.04
C GLU A 313 1.10 27.55 17.59
N THR A 314 2.19 26.82 17.31
CA THR A 314 3.53 27.12 17.81
C THR A 314 4.42 27.73 16.73
N GLU A 315 4.51 27.13 15.54
CA GLU A 315 5.43 27.58 14.49
C GLU A 315 5.07 28.98 13.96
N GLU A 316 3.79 29.36 13.89
CA GLU A 316 3.40 30.72 13.46
C GLU A 316 3.85 31.80 14.44
N LYS A 317 3.99 31.46 15.73
CA LYS A 317 4.39 32.41 16.78
C LYS A 317 5.91 32.50 16.90
N TYR A 318 6.58 31.35 16.89
CA TYR A 318 8.01 31.28 17.21
C TYR A 318 8.93 31.22 15.98
N ASN A 319 8.41 30.81 14.82
CA ASN A 319 9.23 30.54 13.63
C ASN A 319 8.68 31.16 12.34
N ARG A 320 7.93 32.26 12.48
CA ARG A 320 7.23 32.92 11.37
C ARG A 320 8.13 33.28 10.18
N SER A 321 9.34 33.77 10.45
CA SER A 321 10.29 34.15 9.39
C SER A 321 10.66 32.97 8.51
N GLU A 322 10.84 31.78 9.09
CA GLU A 322 11.16 30.57 8.35
C GLU A 322 9.94 30.05 7.56
N LEU A 323 8.75 30.08 8.15
CA LEU A 323 7.52 29.74 7.43
C LEU A 323 7.30 30.67 6.23
N ALA A 324 7.60 31.96 6.36
CA ALA A 324 7.54 32.92 5.27
C ALA A 324 8.59 32.61 4.19
N ARG A 325 9.84 32.30 4.59
CA ARG A 325 10.93 31.90 3.67
C ARG A 325 10.57 30.66 2.85
N LEU A 326 9.90 29.68 3.47
CA LEU A 326 9.47 28.44 2.80
C LEU A 326 8.21 28.63 1.93
N GLY A 327 7.48 29.74 2.11
CA GLY A 327 6.17 29.99 1.52
C GLY A 327 5.03 29.19 2.16
N ALA A 328 5.23 28.71 3.40
CA ALA A 328 4.28 27.89 4.14
C ALA A 328 3.30 28.73 4.97
N TYR A 329 3.72 29.91 5.44
CA TYR A 329 2.97 30.73 6.37
C TYR A 329 1.55 31.05 5.87
N ARG A 330 0.53 30.48 6.53
CA ARG A 330 -0.90 30.65 6.19
C ARG A 330 -1.23 30.39 4.72
N ASN A 331 -0.54 29.42 4.12
CA ASN A 331 -0.69 29.08 2.72
C ASN A 331 -1.13 27.62 2.58
N SER A 332 -2.38 27.39 2.16
CA SER A 332 -2.92 26.04 1.96
C SER A 332 -2.27 25.28 0.79
N ASP A 333 -1.70 26.00 -0.19
CA ASP A 333 -0.95 25.38 -1.29
C ASP A 333 0.36 24.72 -0.82
N TRP A 334 0.83 25.04 0.39
CA TRP A 334 1.95 24.34 1.02
C TRP A 334 1.75 22.82 1.02
N LEU A 335 0.54 22.37 1.33
CA LEU A 335 0.18 20.95 1.40
C LEU A 335 0.30 20.24 0.04
N LYS A 336 0.22 20.99 -1.07
CA LYS A 336 0.30 20.49 -2.45
C LYS A 336 1.73 20.53 -3.00
N LYS A 337 2.65 21.24 -2.35
CA LYS A 337 4.04 21.37 -2.79
C LYS A 337 4.76 20.03 -2.63
N PRO A 338 5.29 19.42 -3.72
CA PRO A 338 6.02 18.16 -3.63
C PRO A 338 7.23 18.26 -2.70
N MET A 339 7.54 17.18 -1.98
CA MET A 339 8.83 17.07 -1.29
C MET A 339 9.97 17.04 -2.31
N ILE A 340 11.19 17.42 -1.91
CA ILE A 340 12.33 17.53 -2.85
C ILE A 340 12.59 16.22 -3.63
N TRP A 341 12.42 15.07 -2.98
CA TRP A 341 12.58 13.73 -3.58
C TRP A 341 11.39 13.28 -4.45
N ALA A 342 10.28 14.00 -4.41
CA ALA A 342 9.08 13.71 -5.19
C ALA A 342 8.99 14.55 -6.47
N VAL A 343 9.76 15.63 -6.62
CA VAL A 343 9.63 16.56 -7.75
C VAL A 343 9.75 15.81 -9.06
N TYR A 344 8.69 15.83 -9.88
CA TYR A 344 8.69 15.18 -11.18
C TYR A 344 9.50 16.04 -12.15
N ASP A 345 10.69 15.61 -12.51
CA ASP A 345 11.31 16.08 -13.73
C ASP A 345 10.79 15.23 -14.90
N GLY A 346 10.50 15.84 -16.04
CA GLY A 346 9.99 15.11 -17.20
C GLY A 346 11.02 14.18 -17.86
N ALA A 347 12.23 14.04 -17.31
CA ALA A 347 13.28 13.19 -17.86
C ALA A 347 13.05 11.70 -17.56
N HIS A 348 12.11 11.40 -16.64
CA HIS A 348 11.73 10.03 -16.26
C HIS A 348 10.46 9.52 -16.97
N LYS A 349 9.97 10.25 -17.99
CA LYS A 349 8.79 9.90 -18.80
C LYS A 349 8.96 8.58 -19.56
#